data_AF-A0A4D6BKF7-F1
#
_entry.id   AF-A0A4D6BKF7-F1
#
_cell.length_a   1.000
_cell.length_b   1.000
_cell.length_c   1.000
_cell.angle_alpha   90.00
_cell.angle_beta   90.00
_cell.angle_gamma   90.00
#
_symmetry.space_group_name_H-M   'P 1'
#
loop_
_entity.id
_entity.type
_entity.pdbx_description
1 polymer ?
#
loop_
_entity_poly.entity_id
_entity_poly.type
_entity_poly.pdbx_seq_one_letter_code
_entity_poly.pdbx_strand_id
1 'polypeptide(L)'
;MVTTEPGFFLMGNKYNYPLNSANDLGMSSKYGLITKREDYTISFLFYYINKCSNNYRISCPILFTSYRAITLSKLIELHRAVMIQISPEHALYIGIELMKAELSLIIDHDYIQN
;
A
#
# COMPACT_ATOMS: atom_id res chain seq x y z
N MET A 1 -12.79 -16.79 -26.50
CA MET A 1 -12.60 -16.63 -25.04
C MET A 1 -11.32 -15.83 -24.86
N VAL A 2 -11.44 -14.52 -24.62
CA VAL A 2 -10.31 -13.62 -24.42
C VAL A 2 -10.21 -13.42 -22.92
N THR A 3 -9.16 -13.94 -22.30
CA THR A 3 -8.81 -13.64 -20.92
C THR A 3 -8.23 -12.23 -20.88
N THR A 4 -9.06 -11.25 -20.57
CA THR A 4 -8.60 -9.91 -20.21
C THR A 4 -8.01 -10.01 -18.80
N GLU A 5 -6.68 -10.19 -18.72
CA GLU A 5 -5.94 -9.96 -17.49
C GLU A 5 -6.20 -8.52 -17.02
N PRO A 6 -6.38 -8.26 -15.72
CA PRO A 6 -6.46 -6.91 -15.21
C PRO A 6 -5.07 -6.28 -15.33
N GLY A 7 -4.82 -5.63 -16.46
CA GLY A 7 -3.66 -4.78 -16.65
C GLY A 7 -3.69 -3.69 -15.59
N PHE A 8 -2.83 -3.80 -14.58
CA PHE A 8 -2.55 -2.72 -13.66
C PHE A 8 -1.82 -1.61 -14.44
N PHE A 9 -2.60 -0.77 -15.10
CA PHE A 9 -2.14 0.49 -15.66
C PHE A 9 -1.66 1.36 -14.49
N LEU A 10 -0.35 1.42 -14.28
CA LEU A 10 0.28 2.45 -13.47
C LEU A 10 0.15 3.77 -14.23
N MET A 11 -1.02 4.40 -14.12
CA MET A 11 -1.22 5.77 -14.53
C MET A 11 -0.25 6.61 -13.70
N GLY A 12 0.71 7.24 -14.37
CA GLY A 12 1.73 8.09 -13.79
C GLY A 12 1.14 9.37 -13.21
N ASN A 13 0.31 9.24 -12.17
CA ASN A 13 0.00 10.34 -11.30
C ASN A 13 1.17 10.47 -10.34
N LYS A 14 1.77 11.67 -10.33
CA LYS A 14 2.74 12.10 -9.33
C LYS A 14 2.04 12.09 -7.97
N TYR A 15 1.97 10.92 -7.32
CA TYR A 15 1.63 10.82 -5.91
C TYR A 15 2.83 11.39 -5.15
N ASN A 16 2.60 12.52 -4.46
CA ASN A 16 3.67 13.30 -3.85
C ASN A 16 4.16 12.75 -2.50
N TYR A 17 3.68 11.59 -2.04
CA TYR A 17 4.17 10.99 -0.79
C TYR A 17 4.32 9.46 -0.87
N PRO A 18 5.23 8.93 -1.72
CA PRO A 18 5.75 7.59 -1.51
C PRO A 18 6.44 7.47 -0.14
N LEU A 19 6.50 6.26 0.43
CA LEU A 19 7.48 5.91 1.47
C LEU A 19 8.90 6.02 0.89
N ASN A 20 9.35 7.22 0.53
CA ASN A 20 10.59 7.47 -0.17
C ASN A 20 11.73 7.57 0.84
N SER A 21 12.30 6.41 1.17
CA SER A 21 13.70 6.32 1.60
C SER A 21 14.53 5.99 0.36
N ALA A 22 14.85 7.03 -0.42
CA ALA A 22 15.65 6.91 -1.62
C ALA A 22 17.13 7.01 -1.26
N ASN A 23 17.82 5.87 -1.15
CA ASN A 23 19.28 5.85 -1.14
C ASN A 23 19.80 5.82 -2.59
N ASP A 24 20.67 6.77 -2.92
CA ASP A 24 21.06 7.19 -4.27
C ASP A 24 22.07 6.26 -5.01
N LEU A 25 22.01 4.95 -4.75
CA LEU A 25 22.78 3.94 -5.48
C LEU A 25 21.89 2.71 -5.71
N GLY A 26 21.29 2.61 -6.91
CA GLY A 26 20.36 1.52 -7.23
C GLY A 26 19.03 1.71 -6.51
N MET A 27 18.28 2.73 -6.95
CA MET A 27 17.08 3.21 -6.25
C MET A 27 15.99 2.16 -6.20
N SER A 28 15.89 1.55 -5.04
CA SER A 28 14.77 0.74 -4.69
C SER A 28 13.82 1.46 -3.75
N SER A 29 12.56 1.57 -4.16
CA SER A 29 11.54 2.30 -3.40
C SER A 29 10.48 1.34 -2.88
N LYS A 30 10.02 1.58 -1.65
CA LYS A 30 8.95 0.83 -1.00
C LYS A 30 7.66 1.63 -1.08
N TYR A 31 6.53 0.94 -1.20
CA TYR A 31 5.23 1.57 -1.36
C TYR A 31 4.18 0.85 -0.52
N GLY A 32 3.27 1.65 0.04
CA GLY A 32 2.09 1.20 0.75
C GLY A 32 0.87 1.93 0.20
N LEU A 33 -0.08 1.18 -0.35
CA LEU A 33 -1.33 1.71 -0.89
C LEU A 33 -2.50 1.22 -0.05
N ILE A 34 -3.30 2.14 0.46
CA ILE A 34 -4.53 1.84 1.18
C ILE A 34 -5.70 2.15 0.27
N THR A 35 -6.71 1.29 0.24
CA THR A 35 -7.91 1.49 -0.57
C THR A 35 -9.15 1.02 0.17
N LYS A 36 -10.23 1.82 0.13
CA LYS A 36 -11.60 1.36 0.40
C LYS A 36 -12.08 0.54 -0.80
N ARG A 37 -12.73 -0.60 -0.55
CA ARG A 37 -13.34 -1.46 -1.57
C ARG A 37 -14.87 -1.42 -1.49
N GLU A 38 -15.52 -1.84 -2.58
CA GLU A 38 -16.99 -1.88 -2.70
C GLU A 38 -17.65 -2.87 -1.72
N ASP A 39 -16.92 -3.89 -1.27
CA ASP A 39 -17.38 -4.90 -0.31
C ASP A 39 -17.27 -4.44 1.15
N TYR A 40 -17.20 -3.13 1.39
CA TYR A 40 -16.98 -2.53 2.71
C TYR A 40 -15.71 -3.01 3.42
N THR A 41 -14.67 -3.37 2.65
CA THR A 41 -13.35 -3.69 3.19
C THR A 41 -12.32 -2.61 2.92
N ILE A 42 -11.29 -2.59 3.75
CA ILE A 42 -10.05 -1.84 3.58
C ILE A 42 -9.01 -2.82 3.08
N SER A 43 -8.21 -2.39 2.12
CA SER A 43 -7.04 -3.13 1.66
C SER A 43 -5.77 -2.32 1.86
N PHE A 44 -4.70 -3.00 2.28
CA PHE A 44 -3.34 -2.45 2.30
C PHE A 44 -2.47 -3.31 1.39
N LEU A 45 -1.99 -2.71 0.31
CA LEU A 45 -1.04 -3.31 -0.62
C LEU A 45 0.35 -2.76 -0.33
N PHE A 46 1.26 -3.64 0.09
CA PHE A 46 2.67 -3.34 0.29
C PHE A 46 3.49 -3.95 -0.84
N TYR A 47 4.37 -3.17 -1.47
CA TYR A 47 5.23 -3.67 -2.54
C TYR A 47 6.53 -2.87 -2.68
N TYR A 48 7.47 -3.46 -3.40
CA TYR A 48 8.77 -2.90 -3.70
C TYR A 48 8.95 -2.72 -5.20
N ILE A 49 9.46 -1.56 -5.61
CA ILE A 49 9.90 -1.32 -6.98
C ILE A 49 11.42 -1.37 -7.00
N ASN A 50 11.96 -2.33 -7.76
CA ASN A 50 13.37 -2.31 -8.13
C ASN A 50 13.54 -1.54 -9.44
N LYS A 51 14.39 -0.50 -9.42
CA LYS A 51 14.80 0.19 -10.64
C LYS A 51 16.18 -0.31 -11.08
N CYS A 52 16.22 -1.51 -11.65
CA CYS A 52 17.41 -1.99 -12.38
C CYS A 52 17.25 -1.69 -13.88
N SER A 53 18.15 -0.87 -14.43
CA SER A 53 18.31 -0.53 -15.87
C SER A 53 17.05 -0.65 -16.74
N ASN A 54 16.33 0.45 -16.91
CA ASN A 54 15.15 0.62 -17.78
C ASN A 54 13.96 -0.35 -17.60
N ASN A 55 14.02 -1.31 -16.68
CA ASN A 55 12.94 -2.24 -16.39
C ASN A 55 12.47 -2.07 -14.95
N TYR A 56 11.23 -1.61 -14.79
CA TYR A 56 10.56 -1.57 -13.51
C TYR A 56 10.06 -2.97 -13.17
N ARG A 57 10.58 -3.56 -12.10
CA ARG A 57 10.05 -4.83 -11.57
C ARG A 57 9.43 -4.59 -10.21
N ILE A 58 8.13 -4.92 -10.10
CA ILE A 58 7.43 -5.03 -8.84
C ILE A 58 7.85 -6.36 -8.21
N SER A 59 8.47 -6.30 -7.03
CA SER A 59 8.83 -7.48 -6.26
C SER A 59 7.99 -7.54 -5.00
N CYS A 60 7.53 -8.74 -4.66
CA CYS A 60 6.86 -9.07 -3.39
C CYS A 60 5.62 -8.22 -3.07
N PRO A 61 4.57 -8.22 -3.92
CA PRO A 61 3.30 -7.60 -3.55
C PRO A 61 2.64 -8.42 -2.44
N ILE A 62 2.38 -7.80 -1.30
CA ILE A 62 1.64 -8.39 -0.18
C ILE A 62 0.38 -7.57 0.01
N LEU A 63 -0.76 -8.25 -0.07
CA LEU A 63 -2.07 -7.64 0.09
C LEU A 63 -2.70 -8.13 1.39
N PHE A 64 -3.05 -7.18 2.25
CA PHE A 64 -3.85 -7.42 3.45
C PHE A 64 -5.23 -6.82 3.25
N THR A 65 -6.28 -7.52 3.67
CA THR A 65 -7.66 -7.05 3.53
C THR A 65 -8.44 -7.29 4.81
N SER A 66 -9.20 -6.30 5.27
CA SER A 66 -10.08 -6.45 6.43
C SER A 66 -11.15 -5.37 6.48
N TYR A 67 -12.23 -5.62 7.22
CA TYR A 67 -13.29 -4.65 7.50
C TYR A 67 -12.94 -3.68 8.65
N ARG A 68 -11.84 -3.93 9.39
CA ARG A 68 -11.41 -3.07 10.50
C ARG A 68 -9.93 -2.73 10.40
N ALA A 69 -9.57 -1.48 10.69
CA ALA A 69 -8.17 -1.04 10.71
C ALA A 69 -7.36 -1.87 11.71
N ILE A 70 -7.92 -2.13 12.90
CA ILE A 70 -7.20 -2.88 13.94
C ILE A 70 -6.84 -4.31 13.52
N THR A 71 -7.71 -4.98 12.78
CA THR A 71 -7.43 -6.33 12.26
C THR A 71 -6.32 -6.25 11.21
N LEU A 72 -6.38 -5.24 10.34
CA LEU A 72 -5.37 -4.98 9.33
C LEU A 72 -4.00 -4.67 9.94
N SER A 73 -3.95 -3.83 10.97
CA SER A 73 -2.73 -3.51 11.73
C SER A 73 -2.12 -4.76 12.36
N LYS A 74 -2.93 -5.65 12.94
CA LYS A 74 -2.45 -6.93 13.50
C LYS A 74 -1.89 -7.85 12.41
N LEU A 75 -2.54 -7.92 11.24
CA LEU A 75 -2.04 -8.72 10.12
C LEU A 75 -0.70 -8.20 9.61
N ILE A 76 -0.54 -6.88 9.51
CA ILE A 76 0.71 -6.23 9.15
C ILE A 76 1.79 -6.55 10.19
N GLU A 77 1.48 -6.41 11.49
CA GLU A 77 2.39 -6.70 12.61
C GLU A 77 2.90 -8.14 12.61
N LEU A 78 2.01 -9.09 12.35
CA LEU A 78 2.36 -10.52 12.27
C LEU A 78 3.23 -10.84 11.05
N HIS A 79 3.19 -10.01 9.99
CA HIS A 79 3.94 -10.25 8.78
C HIS A 79 5.38 -9.71 8.90
N ARG A 80 6.27 -10.56 9.43
CA ARG A 80 7.69 -10.24 9.71
C ARG A 80 8.42 -9.49 8.59
N ALA A 81 8.22 -9.88 7.32
CA ALA A 81 8.90 -9.25 6.20
C ALA A 81 8.47 -7.78 5.98
N VAL A 82 7.24 -7.43 6.34
CA VAL A 82 6.72 -6.06 6.22
C VAL A 82 7.21 -5.25 7.41
N MET A 83 7.08 -5.78 8.63
CA MET A 83 7.49 -5.08 9.86
C MET A 83 8.97 -4.74 9.93
N ILE A 84 9.86 -5.61 9.49
CA ILE A 84 11.31 -5.32 9.46
C ILE A 84 11.61 -4.13 8.52
N GLN A 85 10.74 -3.87 7.54
CA GLN A 85 10.99 -2.91 6.48
C GLN A 85 10.35 -1.54 6.70
N ILE A 86 9.42 -1.42 7.64
CA ILE A 86 8.68 -0.19 7.96
C ILE A 86 9.41 0.55 9.09
N SER A 87 9.76 1.81 8.86
CA SER A 87 10.28 2.67 9.94
C SER A 87 9.15 3.11 10.89
N PRO A 88 9.45 3.50 12.13
CA PRO A 88 8.42 3.96 13.07
C PRO A 88 7.53 5.09 12.53
N GLU A 89 8.12 6.06 11.83
CA GLU A 89 7.39 7.17 11.19
C GLU A 89 6.36 6.66 10.17
N HIS A 90 6.77 5.72 9.32
CA HIS A 90 5.89 5.10 8.34
C HIS A 90 4.81 4.23 8.99
N ALA A 91 5.13 3.55 10.10
CA ALA A 91 4.13 2.78 10.85
C ALA A 91 3.04 3.70 11.42
N LEU A 92 3.42 4.86 11.96
CA LEU A 92 2.48 5.87 12.44
C LEU A 92 1.60 6.40 11.30
N TYR A 93 2.21 6.75 10.17
CA TYR A 93 1.49 7.20 8.98
C TYR A 93 0.48 6.14 8.48
N ILE A 94 0.91 4.87 8.38
CA ILE A 94 0.01 3.75 8.01
C ILE A 94 -1.15 3.64 9.01
N GLY A 95 -0.88 3.78 10.30
CA GLY A 95 -1.93 3.79 11.33
C GLY A 95 -2.96 4.90 11.11
N ILE A 96 -2.52 6.12 10.81
CA ILE A 96 -3.40 7.27 10.51
C ILE A 96 -4.26 6.99 9.28
N GLU A 97 -3.65 6.49 8.21
CA GLU A 97 -4.35 6.21 6.96
C GLU A 97 -5.35 5.05 7.07
N LEU A 98 -5.01 3.99 7.82
CA LEU A 98 -5.94 2.90 8.12
C LEU A 98 -7.14 3.39 8.92
N MET A 99 -6.93 4.28 9.91
CA MET A 99 -8.02 4.88 10.67
C MET A 99 -8.91 5.77 9.80
N LYS A 100 -8.33 6.57 8.90
CA LYS A 100 -9.10 7.35 7.92
C LYS A 100 -9.94 6.46 7.01
N ALA A 101 -9.37 5.35 6.53
CA ALA A 101 -10.09 4.39 5.68
C ALA A 101 -11.24 3.71 6.45
N GLU A 102 -11.04 3.31 7.71
CA GLU A 102 -12.12 2.73 8.52
C GLU A 102 -13.22 3.75 8.82
N LEU A 103 -12.87 4.99 9.13
CA LEU A 103 -13.86 6.06 9.29
C LEU A 103 -14.66 6.28 8.00
N SER A 104 -14.01 6.26 6.84
CA SER A 104 -14.70 6.40 5.54
C SER A 104 -15.70 5.27 5.26
N LEU A 105 -15.44 4.05 5.77
CA LEU A 105 -16.39 2.94 5.71
C LEU A 105 -17.61 3.21 6.60
N ILE A 106 -17.39 3.73 7.81
CA ILE A 106 -18.46 3.99 8.79
C ILE A 106 -19.40 5.10 8.31
N ILE A 107 -18.85 6.18 7.75
CA ILE A 107 -19.62 7.34 7.30
C ILE A 107 -20.10 7.23 5.85
N ASP A 108 -19.81 6.10 5.20
CA ASP A 108 -20.06 5.83 3.77
C ASP A 108 -19.58 6.96 2.83
N HIS A 109 -18.35 7.42 3.06
CA HIS A 109 -17.71 8.44 2.24
C HIS A 109 -16.53 7.86 1.45
N ASP A 110 -16.11 8.56 0.41
CA ASP A 110 -14.91 8.21 -0.34
C ASP A 110 -13.64 8.41 0.50
N TYR A 111 -12.73 7.45 0.40
CA TYR A 111 -11.42 7.52 1.02
C TYR A 111 -10.40 8.10 0.06
N ILE A 112 -9.61 9.06 0.55
CA ILE A 112 -8.46 9.63 -0.17
C ILE A 112 -7.22 9.49 0.71
N GLN A 113 -6.22 8.79 0.18
CA GLN A 113 -4.88 8.69 0.77
C GLN A 113 -4.11 9.98 0.47
N ASN A 114 -3.49 10.59 1.49
CA ASN A 114 -2.70 11.82 1.36
C ASN A 114 -1.21 11.51 1.37
#